data_AF-A0A520M192-F1
#
_entry.id   AF-A0A520M192-F1
#
_cell.length_a   1.000
_cell.length_b   1.000
_cell.length_c   1.000
_cell.angle_alpha   90.00
_cell.angle_beta   90.00
_cell.angle_gamma   90.00
#
_symmetry.space_group_name_H-M   'P 1'
#
loop_
_entity.id
_entity.type
_entity.pdbx_description
1 polymer ?
#
loop_
_entity_poly.entity_id
_entity_poly.type
_entity_poly.pdbx_seq_one_letter_code
_entity_poly.pdbx_strand_id
1 'polypeptide(L)'
;MTNLFANAMKIPKHITRILVTILAIAGLVACSGGSSGGVYNQTFNVSGQWTGTISDGTGVARAASMTLSDGGGTVSGTVSVIGHTCISGGNLTGTSVQALANTTGDNPLTADQENSNAGTVSLAITSGQATGGVSAVAISAGGAAYTSVPVVSFSEPPSGGIRAEGNAVLGTGDTAGEVGGVVITHPGSGYVLAPSVFFSGGGGSGAIASATIDTATVSDSVTFTLAGSSSALNGAYSGVWKSNTGTCSVETSGTITLSRL
;
A
#
# COMPACT_ATOMS: atom_id res chain seq x y z
N MET A 1 -5.29 29.50 -98.97
CA MET A 1 -5.44 30.70 -98.11
C MET A 1 -5.29 30.17 -96.69
N THR A 2 -4.29 30.48 -95.86
CA THR A 2 -3.44 31.66 -95.77
C THR A 2 -2.24 31.33 -94.86
N ASN A 3 -1.04 31.59 -95.39
CA ASN A 3 0.20 32.13 -94.82
C ASN A 3 0.64 31.92 -93.36
N LEU A 4 1.92 31.51 -93.30
CA LEU A 4 2.96 31.83 -92.32
C LEU A 4 2.88 33.25 -91.73
N PHE A 5 3.35 33.42 -90.48
CA PHE A 5 4.64 34.06 -90.14
C PHE A 5 4.72 34.40 -88.64
N ALA A 6 5.89 34.12 -88.07
CA ALA A 6 6.31 34.46 -86.72
C ALA A 6 6.60 35.97 -86.55
N ASN A 7 6.53 36.51 -85.32
CA ASN A 7 7.67 37.19 -84.68
C ASN A 7 7.40 37.77 -83.29
N ALA A 8 8.26 37.36 -82.35
CA ALA A 8 9.04 38.15 -81.38
C ALA A 8 8.38 39.19 -80.44
N MET A 9 8.29 38.78 -79.17
CA MET A 9 8.89 39.38 -77.95
C MET A 9 9.29 40.87 -77.96
N LYS A 10 8.78 41.62 -76.96
CA LYS A 10 9.47 42.77 -76.34
C LYS A 10 9.46 42.63 -74.82
N ILE A 11 10.65 42.62 -74.21
CA ILE A 11 10.90 42.85 -72.78
C ILE A 11 11.68 44.18 -72.66
N PRO A 12 11.32 45.04 -71.70
CA PRO A 12 12.26 45.50 -70.66
C PRO A 12 11.55 45.59 -69.28
N LYS A 13 12.16 45.63 -68.09
CA LYS A 13 13.54 45.70 -67.60
C LYS A 13 13.49 45.30 -66.11
N HIS A 14 14.61 44.75 -65.64
CA HIS A 14 14.91 44.24 -64.29
C HIS A 14 14.64 45.22 -63.13
N ILE A 15 14.11 44.71 -62.01
CA ILE A 15 14.72 44.94 -60.69
C ILE A 15 14.78 43.60 -59.94
N THR A 16 16.02 43.16 -59.76
CA THR A 16 16.48 42.04 -58.95
C THR A 16 16.21 42.29 -57.47
N ARG A 17 15.50 41.38 -56.79
CA ARG A 17 15.84 41.00 -55.42
C ARG A 17 15.67 39.50 -55.25
N ILE A 18 16.81 38.83 -55.26
CA ILE A 18 17.02 37.47 -54.81
C ILE A 18 16.82 37.45 -53.29
N LEU A 19 15.89 36.63 -52.79
CA LEU A 19 16.12 35.93 -51.54
C LEU A 19 15.71 34.46 -51.70
N VAL A 20 16.69 33.63 -51.40
CA VAL A 20 16.84 32.19 -51.55
C VAL A 20 15.90 31.41 -50.59
N THR A 21 15.17 30.42 -51.16
CA THR A 21 14.68 29.09 -50.68
C THR A 21 14.36 28.87 -49.17
N ILE A 22 13.36 28.07 -48.76
CA ILE A 22 13.28 26.60 -48.89
C ILE A 22 11.83 26.09 -48.68
N LEU A 23 11.52 25.04 -49.44
CA LEU A 23 10.36 24.15 -49.51
C LEU A 23 9.97 23.47 -48.18
N ALA A 24 8.68 23.45 -47.82
CA ALA A 24 8.12 22.42 -46.93
C ALA A 24 6.64 22.15 -47.23
N ILE A 25 6.37 20.87 -47.46
CA ILE A 25 5.14 20.19 -47.84
C ILE A 25 3.98 20.53 -46.87
N ALA A 26 2.86 21.03 -47.40
CA ALA A 26 1.61 21.11 -46.64
C ALA A 26 1.04 19.69 -46.47
N GLY A 27 0.98 19.24 -45.22
CA GLY A 27 0.62 17.89 -44.84
C GLY A 27 -0.83 17.54 -45.13
N LEU A 28 -1.03 16.28 -45.55
CA LEU A 28 -2.26 15.54 -45.28
C LEU A 28 -2.60 15.70 -43.80
N VAL A 29 -3.78 16.25 -43.50
CA VAL A 29 -4.41 16.02 -42.21
C VAL A 29 -4.79 14.54 -42.19
N ALA A 30 -3.87 13.72 -41.69
CA ALA A 30 -4.24 12.41 -41.19
C ALA A 30 -5.21 12.66 -40.04
N CYS A 31 -6.48 12.33 -40.27
CA CYS A 31 -7.40 12.08 -39.19
C CYS A 31 -6.80 10.90 -38.43
N SER A 32 -6.04 11.18 -37.36
CA SER A 32 -5.66 10.17 -36.38
C SER A 32 -6.94 9.79 -35.66
N GLY A 33 -7.75 8.95 -36.31
CA GLY A 33 -8.80 8.18 -35.67
C GLY A 33 -8.11 7.27 -34.67
N GLY A 34 -7.89 7.78 -33.46
CA GLY A 34 -7.59 6.95 -32.31
C GLY A 34 -8.80 6.05 -32.12
N SER A 35 -8.70 4.82 -32.59
CA SER A 35 -9.69 3.78 -32.34
C SER A 35 -9.80 3.66 -30.83
N SER A 36 -10.91 4.12 -30.27
CA SER A 36 -11.20 3.99 -28.86
C SER A 36 -11.26 2.50 -28.54
N GLY A 37 -10.35 2.02 -27.70
CA GLY A 37 -10.22 0.61 -27.31
C GLY A 37 -11.35 0.06 -26.45
N GLY A 38 -12.59 0.54 -26.65
CA GLY A 38 -13.79 -0.19 -26.27
C GLY A 38 -13.86 -1.45 -27.13
N VAL A 39 -14.16 -2.57 -26.50
CA VAL A 39 -14.40 -3.82 -27.21
C VAL A 39 -15.78 -4.26 -26.75
N TYR A 40 -16.66 -4.54 -27.71
CA TYR A 40 -18.05 -4.92 -27.48
C TYR A 40 -18.21 -5.89 -26.29
N ASN A 41 -19.02 -5.49 -25.31
CA ASN A 41 -19.41 -6.30 -24.15
C ASN A 41 -18.27 -6.76 -23.21
N GLN A 42 -17.11 -6.10 -23.19
CA GLN A 42 -16.07 -6.36 -22.21
C GLN A 42 -16.36 -5.72 -20.84
N THR A 43 -16.77 -6.54 -19.88
CA THR A 43 -16.88 -6.13 -18.47
C THR A 43 -15.49 -5.84 -17.87
N PHE A 44 -15.34 -4.72 -17.19
CA PHE A 44 -14.19 -4.48 -16.32
C PHE A 44 -14.20 -5.52 -15.20
N ASN A 45 -13.21 -6.41 -15.17
CA ASN A 45 -13.12 -7.51 -14.22
C ASN A 45 -11.66 -7.74 -13.85
N VAL A 46 -11.35 -7.55 -12.57
CA VAL A 46 -9.99 -7.63 -12.05
C VAL A 46 -9.62 -9.03 -11.54
N SER A 47 -10.51 -10.00 -11.61
CA SER A 47 -10.26 -11.39 -11.19
C SER A 47 -9.05 -11.97 -11.93
N GLY A 48 -8.08 -12.51 -11.21
CA GLY A 48 -6.90 -13.13 -11.80
C GLY A 48 -5.61 -12.89 -11.01
N GLN A 49 -4.50 -13.28 -11.63
CA GLN A 49 -3.15 -13.07 -11.10
C GLN A 49 -2.56 -11.79 -11.71
N TRP A 50 -1.90 -11.00 -10.87
CA TRP A 50 -1.29 -9.73 -11.22
C TRP A 50 0.14 -9.67 -10.70
N THR A 51 1.01 -9.04 -11.46
CA THR A 51 2.40 -8.78 -11.06
C THR A 51 2.82 -7.38 -11.45
N GLY A 52 3.77 -6.81 -10.72
CA GLY A 52 4.34 -5.53 -11.07
C GLY A 52 5.19 -4.97 -9.94
N THR A 53 5.11 -3.66 -9.74
CA THR A 53 5.98 -2.97 -8.81
C THR A 53 5.25 -2.03 -7.86
N ILE A 54 5.81 -1.89 -6.66
CA ILE A 54 5.41 -0.93 -5.64
C ILE A 54 6.63 -0.10 -5.24
N SER A 55 6.47 1.22 -5.09
CA SER A 55 7.54 2.14 -4.70
C SER A 55 6.99 3.14 -3.68
N ASP A 56 7.81 3.56 -2.72
CA ASP A 56 7.57 4.64 -1.77
C ASP A 56 7.86 6.04 -2.38
N GLY A 57 7.94 6.13 -3.71
CA GLY A 57 8.19 7.35 -4.48
C GLY A 57 9.68 7.71 -4.61
N THR A 58 10.45 7.65 -3.52
CA THR A 58 11.89 7.99 -3.52
C THR A 58 12.84 6.79 -3.54
N GLY A 59 12.32 5.59 -3.29
CA GLY A 59 13.09 4.35 -3.17
C GLY A 59 12.97 3.41 -4.37
N VAL A 60 13.75 2.33 -4.30
CA VAL A 60 13.80 1.30 -5.34
C VAL A 60 12.46 0.57 -5.41
N ALA A 61 11.89 0.50 -6.61
CA ALA A 61 10.68 -0.27 -6.88
C ALA A 61 10.85 -1.75 -6.48
N ARG A 62 9.87 -2.28 -5.74
CA ARG A 62 9.83 -3.64 -5.20
C ARG A 62 8.82 -4.47 -5.96
N ALA A 63 9.08 -5.77 -6.09
CA ALA A 63 8.16 -6.67 -6.76
C ALA A 63 6.88 -6.84 -5.91
N ALA A 64 5.73 -6.71 -6.56
CA ALA A 64 4.42 -6.95 -5.98
C ALA A 64 3.68 -7.98 -6.84
N SER A 65 3.00 -8.93 -6.19
CA SER A 65 2.05 -9.82 -6.83
C SER A 65 0.71 -9.79 -6.10
N MET A 66 -0.38 -9.95 -6.86
CA MET A 66 -1.73 -10.05 -6.30
C MET A 66 -2.52 -11.17 -6.95
N THR A 67 -3.36 -11.84 -6.15
CA THR A 67 -4.45 -12.68 -6.66
C THR A 67 -5.75 -12.00 -6.30
N LEU A 68 -6.56 -11.63 -7.28
CA LEU A 68 -7.83 -10.94 -7.07
C LEU A 68 -9.01 -11.83 -7.52
N SER A 69 -10.14 -11.66 -6.86
CA SER A 69 -11.45 -12.21 -7.23
C SER A 69 -12.48 -11.08 -7.15
N ASP A 70 -13.12 -10.80 -8.28
CA ASP A 70 -14.11 -9.75 -8.46
C ASP A 70 -15.49 -10.39 -8.66
N GLY A 71 -16.33 -10.24 -7.63
CA GLY A 71 -17.71 -10.73 -7.60
C GLY A 71 -18.73 -9.75 -8.19
N GLY A 72 -18.35 -8.95 -9.17
CA GLY A 72 -19.23 -7.94 -9.78
C GLY A 72 -19.21 -6.60 -9.04
N GLY A 73 -18.01 -6.14 -8.67
CA GLY A 73 -17.79 -4.87 -7.98
C GLY A 73 -17.29 -5.01 -6.55
N THR A 74 -17.45 -6.19 -5.94
CA THR A 74 -16.80 -6.52 -4.65
C THR A 74 -15.55 -7.34 -4.93
N VAL A 75 -14.40 -6.87 -4.46
CA VAL A 75 -13.10 -7.49 -4.72
C VAL A 75 -12.53 -8.07 -3.44
N SER A 76 -12.04 -9.31 -3.52
CA SER A 76 -11.25 -9.96 -2.47
C SER A 76 -9.97 -10.51 -3.07
N GLY A 77 -8.96 -10.76 -2.23
CA GLY A 77 -7.71 -11.28 -2.76
C GLY A 77 -6.58 -11.37 -1.75
N THR A 78 -5.38 -11.53 -2.28
CA THR A 78 -4.13 -11.48 -1.53
C THR A 78 -3.11 -10.61 -2.26
N VAL A 79 -2.21 -10.00 -1.51
CA VAL A 79 -1.01 -9.30 -2.02
C VAL A 79 0.23 -9.89 -1.37
N SER A 80 1.32 -9.97 -2.13
CA SER A 80 2.66 -10.28 -1.65
C SER A 80 3.63 -9.23 -2.18
N VAL A 81 4.50 -8.71 -1.33
CA VAL A 81 5.50 -7.70 -1.69
C VAL A 81 6.86 -8.12 -1.17
N ILE A 82 7.84 -8.20 -2.07
CA ILE A 82 9.17 -8.69 -1.74
C ILE A 82 10.14 -7.52 -1.56
N GLY A 83 10.73 -7.40 -0.37
CA GLY A 83 11.78 -6.43 -0.08
C GLY A 83 11.31 -5.01 0.21
N HIS A 84 10.01 -4.81 0.45
CA HIS A 84 9.47 -3.54 0.92
C HIS A 84 9.57 -3.48 2.46
N THR A 85 9.88 -2.30 2.99
CA THR A 85 10.17 -2.08 4.43
C THR A 85 8.94 -2.23 5.31
N CYS A 86 7.76 -1.85 4.80
CA CYS A 86 6.50 -1.85 5.56
C CYS A 86 5.55 -2.99 5.18
N ILE A 87 5.19 -3.09 3.91
CA ILE A 87 4.21 -4.05 3.41
C ILE A 87 4.93 -5.30 2.91
N SER A 88 4.68 -6.46 3.53
CA SER A 88 5.19 -7.76 3.02
C SER A 88 4.10 -8.58 2.32
N GLY A 89 2.83 -8.33 2.65
CA GLY A 89 1.69 -9.01 2.06
C GLY A 89 0.52 -9.14 3.03
N GLY A 90 -0.60 -9.68 2.54
CA GLY A 90 -1.79 -9.95 3.34
C GLY A 90 -3.06 -10.09 2.49
N ASN A 91 -4.20 -10.22 3.17
CA ASN A 91 -5.50 -10.32 2.52
C ASN A 91 -5.99 -8.94 2.08
N LEU A 92 -6.56 -8.88 0.89
CA LEU A 92 -7.18 -7.70 0.30
C LEU A 92 -8.69 -7.83 0.34
N THR A 93 -9.35 -6.72 0.64
CA THR A 93 -10.78 -6.52 0.43
C THR A 93 -11.01 -5.17 -0.22
N GLY A 94 -12.08 -5.01 -0.98
CA GLY A 94 -12.30 -3.76 -1.67
C GLY A 94 -13.41 -3.79 -2.69
N THR A 95 -13.36 -2.83 -3.61
CA THR A 95 -14.36 -2.64 -4.65
C THR A 95 -13.74 -2.34 -6.00
N SER A 96 -14.39 -2.76 -7.08
CA SER A 96 -14.10 -2.35 -8.46
C SER A 96 -15.31 -1.61 -9.03
N VAL A 97 -15.06 -0.59 -9.86
CA VAL A 97 -16.10 0.18 -10.54
C VAL A 97 -15.71 0.33 -12.00
N GLN A 98 -16.57 -0.16 -12.89
CA GLN A 98 -16.40 0.02 -14.33
C GLN A 98 -16.59 1.50 -14.69
N ALA A 99 -15.72 2.03 -15.57
CA ALA A 99 -15.91 3.35 -16.13
C ALA A 99 -17.18 3.39 -17.00
N LEU A 100 -17.76 4.58 -17.15
CA LEU A 100 -18.94 4.76 -18.00
C LEU A 100 -18.67 4.27 -19.43
N ALA A 101 -19.72 3.78 -20.10
CA ALA A 101 -19.67 3.40 -21.51
C ALA A 101 -19.13 4.55 -22.35
N ASN A 102 -18.30 4.23 -23.34
CA ASN A 102 -17.73 5.24 -24.22
C ASN A 102 -18.79 5.64 -25.26
N THR A 103 -19.28 6.88 -25.22
CA THR A 103 -20.28 7.39 -26.18
C THR A 103 -19.65 7.97 -27.45
N THR A 104 -18.32 7.90 -27.60
CA THR A 104 -17.61 8.50 -28.74
C THR A 104 -17.39 7.43 -29.81
N GLY A 105 -18.10 7.57 -30.94
CA GLY A 105 -18.09 6.56 -32.01
C GLY A 105 -19.35 5.70 -32.10
N ASP A 106 -20.34 5.96 -31.24
CA ASP A 106 -21.64 5.27 -31.27
C ASP A 106 -22.28 5.40 -32.65
N ASN A 107 -22.51 4.26 -33.27
CA ASN A 107 -23.32 4.16 -34.47
C ASN A 107 -24.77 4.47 -34.07
N PRO A 108 -25.39 5.57 -34.54
CA PRO A 108 -26.73 5.99 -34.11
C PRO A 108 -27.85 5.01 -34.53
N LEU A 109 -27.51 3.92 -35.23
CA LEU A 109 -28.42 2.89 -35.73
C LEU A 109 -28.35 1.58 -34.94
N THR A 110 -27.38 1.40 -34.04
CA THR A 110 -27.29 0.24 -33.17
C THR A 110 -27.24 0.70 -31.72
N ALA A 111 -27.97 0.03 -30.82
CA ALA A 111 -27.78 0.19 -29.39
C ALA A 111 -26.55 -0.64 -28.96
N ASP A 112 -25.41 -0.48 -29.63
CA ASP A 112 -24.20 -1.20 -29.26
C ASP A 112 -23.62 -0.63 -27.97
N GLN A 113 -23.78 -1.44 -26.92
CA GLN A 113 -23.28 -1.25 -25.57
C GLN A 113 -21.75 -1.42 -25.56
N GLU A 114 -21.02 -0.44 -26.06
CA GLU A 114 -19.57 -0.33 -25.89
C GLU A 114 -19.28 -0.01 -24.41
N ASN A 115 -19.34 -1.02 -23.55
CA ASN A 115 -18.90 -0.87 -22.17
C ASN A 115 -17.37 -0.67 -22.12
N SER A 116 -16.91 0.13 -21.16
CA SER A 116 -15.49 0.40 -21.01
C SER A 116 -14.78 -0.81 -20.40
N ASN A 117 -13.69 -1.27 -21.00
CA ASN A 117 -12.80 -2.25 -20.35
C ASN A 117 -11.92 -1.61 -19.25
N ALA A 118 -12.15 -0.34 -18.95
CA ALA A 118 -11.48 0.42 -17.92
C ALA A 118 -12.34 0.61 -16.68
N GLY A 119 -11.69 0.91 -15.57
CA GLY A 119 -12.36 1.16 -14.30
C GLY A 119 -11.39 1.59 -13.20
N THR A 120 -11.95 1.72 -12.00
CA THR A 120 -11.19 1.99 -10.77
C THR A 120 -11.29 0.82 -9.82
N VAL A 121 -10.28 0.66 -8.97
CA VAL A 121 -10.24 -0.37 -7.93
C VAL A 121 -9.75 0.29 -6.64
N SER A 122 -10.48 0.09 -5.55
CA SER A 122 -10.02 0.44 -4.21
C SER A 122 -9.85 -0.85 -3.43
N LEU A 123 -8.63 -1.14 -2.96
CA LEU A 123 -8.32 -2.33 -2.18
C LEU A 123 -7.70 -1.89 -0.84
N ALA A 124 -8.13 -2.48 0.25
CA ALA A 124 -7.53 -2.31 1.56
C ALA A 124 -6.85 -3.61 1.98
N ILE A 125 -5.62 -3.48 2.49
CA ILE A 125 -4.97 -4.49 3.33
C ILE A 125 -5.04 -3.99 4.77
N THR A 126 -5.49 -4.84 5.68
CA THR A 126 -5.56 -4.53 7.11
C THR A 126 -4.62 -5.45 7.88
N SER A 127 -3.75 -4.87 8.71
CA SER A 127 -3.00 -5.63 9.69
C SER A 127 -3.88 -5.83 10.92
N GLY A 128 -4.23 -7.08 11.22
CA GLY A 128 -5.06 -7.44 12.39
C GLY A 128 -4.27 -7.48 13.69
N GLN A 129 -3.25 -6.64 13.87
CA GLN A 129 -2.43 -6.70 15.07
C GLN A 129 -3.18 -6.05 16.25
N ALA A 130 -3.51 -6.87 17.24
CA ALA A 130 -3.80 -6.37 18.57
C ALA A 130 -2.52 -5.75 19.13
N THR A 131 -2.49 -4.43 19.36
CA THR A 131 -1.36 -3.78 20.01
C THR A 131 -1.82 -3.25 21.36
N GLY A 132 -1.23 -3.77 22.42
CA GLY A 132 -1.59 -3.47 23.80
C GLY A 132 -0.43 -2.95 24.64
N GLY A 133 -0.78 -2.47 25.83
CA GLY A 133 0.13 -2.36 26.96
C GLY A 133 -0.09 -3.52 27.93
N VAL A 134 0.89 -3.78 28.79
CA VAL A 134 0.75 -4.74 29.90
C VAL A 134 -0.35 -4.24 30.83
N SER A 135 -1.39 -5.05 31.02
CA SER A 135 -2.56 -4.71 31.85
C SER A 135 -2.53 -5.41 33.21
N ALA A 136 -1.86 -6.55 33.31
CA ALA A 136 -1.69 -7.26 34.56
C ALA A 136 -0.40 -8.09 34.58
N VAL A 137 0.09 -8.35 35.79
CA VAL A 137 1.16 -9.32 36.05
C VAL A 137 0.68 -10.24 37.17
N ALA A 138 0.62 -11.54 36.87
CA ALA A 138 0.28 -12.56 37.85
C ALA A 138 1.56 -13.28 38.31
N ILE A 139 1.76 -13.36 39.63
CA ILE A 139 2.87 -14.14 40.22
C ILE A 139 2.41 -15.59 40.36
N SER A 140 3.10 -16.51 39.70
CA SER A 140 2.85 -17.96 39.82
C SER A 140 3.73 -18.62 40.87
N ALA A 141 4.90 -18.04 41.16
CA ALA A 141 5.74 -18.38 42.30
C ALA A 141 6.44 -17.11 42.80
N GLY A 142 6.34 -16.81 44.10
CA GLY A 142 6.97 -15.62 44.69
C GLY A 142 8.49 -15.75 44.86
N GLY A 143 9.04 -16.96 44.72
CA GLY A 143 10.44 -17.25 45.03
C GLY A 143 10.70 -17.23 46.53
N ALA A 144 11.96 -17.06 46.92
CA ALA A 144 12.35 -17.02 48.34
C ALA A 144 13.60 -16.17 48.59
N ALA A 145 13.79 -15.81 49.86
CA ALA A 145 14.96 -15.12 50.41
C ALA A 145 15.23 -13.70 49.85
N TYR A 146 14.20 -13.04 49.31
CA TYR A 146 14.31 -11.62 48.94
C TYR A 146 14.42 -10.75 50.20
N THR A 147 15.57 -10.10 50.38
CA THR A 147 15.86 -9.21 51.53
C THR A 147 15.70 -7.73 51.16
N SER A 148 15.65 -7.43 49.87
CA SER A 148 15.25 -6.15 49.32
C SER A 148 14.39 -6.35 48.06
N VAL A 149 13.67 -5.31 47.65
CA VAL A 149 12.75 -5.38 46.50
C VAL A 149 13.56 -5.66 45.22
N PRO A 150 13.27 -6.72 44.46
CA PRO A 150 13.96 -6.99 43.20
C PRO A 150 13.53 -6.01 42.11
N VAL A 151 14.42 -5.80 41.14
CA VAL A 151 14.10 -5.04 39.91
C VAL A 151 13.28 -5.94 38.98
N VAL A 152 12.20 -5.37 38.43
CA VAL A 152 11.36 -6.02 37.41
C VAL A 152 11.80 -5.52 36.03
N SER A 153 11.93 -6.44 35.08
CA SER A 153 12.07 -6.08 33.66
C SER A 153 11.11 -6.89 32.80
N PHE A 154 10.61 -6.25 31.75
CA PHE A 154 9.76 -6.87 30.74
C PHE A 154 10.58 -7.07 29.47
N SER A 155 10.29 -8.10 28.68
CA SER A 155 10.86 -8.23 27.35
C SER A 155 10.44 -7.05 26.46
N GLU A 156 11.29 -6.70 25.49
CA GLU A 156 10.99 -5.64 24.53
C GLU A 156 9.72 -5.97 23.71
N PRO A 157 8.86 -4.98 23.43
CA PRO A 157 7.86 -5.13 22.38
C PRO A 157 8.55 -5.20 21.00
N PRO A 158 7.82 -5.58 19.94
CA PRO A 158 8.21 -5.28 18.56
C PRO A 158 8.71 -3.82 18.39
N SER A 159 9.62 -3.57 17.45
CA SER A 159 10.21 -2.24 17.28
C SER A 159 9.14 -1.19 16.98
N GLY A 160 9.32 -0.01 17.58
CA GLY A 160 8.32 1.07 17.59
C GLY A 160 7.37 1.02 18.79
N GLY A 161 7.38 -0.07 19.58
CA GLY A 161 6.71 -0.13 20.87
C GLY A 161 7.52 0.54 22.00
N ILE A 162 6.85 0.81 23.11
CA ILE A 162 7.46 1.29 24.36
C ILE A 162 7.45 0.15 25.36
N ARG A 163 8.61 -0.17 25.93
CA ARG A 163 8.73 -1.23 26.94
C ARG A 163 7.91 -0.89 28.19
N ALA A 164 7.23 -1.89 28.74
CA ALA A 164 6.53 -1.74 30.01
C ALA A 164 7.52 -1.56 31.18
N GLU A 165 7.07 -0.86 32.21
CA GLU A 165 7.80 -0.63 33.45
C GLU A 165 6.92 -0.98 34.66
N GLY A 166 7.54 -1.49 35.71
CA GLY A 166 6.84 -1.83 36.94
C GLY A 166 7.79 -2.08 38.10
N ASN A 167 7.23 -2.04 39.31
CA ASN A 167 7.95 -2.25 40.55
C ASN A 167 7.44 -3.51 41.23
N ALA A 168 8.34 -4.37 41.71
CA ALA A 168 7.98 -5.52 42.52
C ALA A 168 7.49 -5.05 43.90
N VAL A 169 6.63 -5.86 44.51
CA VAL A 169 6.16 -5.71 45.89
C VAL A 169 6.49 -7.00 46.63
N LEU A 170 7.17 -6.91 47.75
CA LEU A 170 7.45 -8.07 48.60
C LEU A 170 6.25 -8.43 49.47
N GLY A 171 6.10 -9.72 49.73
CA GLY A 171 5.13 -10.24 50.69
C GLY A 171 5.44 -9.81 52.13
N THR A 172 4.46 -9.97 53.00
CA THR A 172 4.55 -9.66 54.44
C THR A 172 4.01 -10.82 55.25
N GLY A 173 4.33 -10.86 56.56
CA GLY A 173 3.93 -11.97 57.43
C GLY A 173 4.49 -13.30 56.93
N ASP A 174 3.60 -14.28 56.71
CA ASP A 174 3.97 -15.63 56.26
C ASP A 174 4.58 -15.69 54.85
N THR A 175 4.41 -14.63 54.04
CA THR A 175 5.00 -14.50 52.70
C THR A 175 6.21 -13.55 52.66
N ALA A 176 6.75 -13.18 53.84
CA ALA A 176 7.91 -12.32 53.92
C ALA A 176 9.12 -12.97 53.21
N GLY A 177 9.75 -12.22 52.32
CA GLY A 177 10.87 -12.69 51.51
C GLY A 177 10.49 -13.32 50.17
N GLU A 178 9.21 -13.22 49.78
CA GLU A 178 8.70 -13.59 48.46
C GLU A 178 8.26 -12.34 47.68
N VAL A 179 8.25 -12.41 46.35
CA VAL A 179 7.58 -11.41 45.49
C VAL A 179 6.07 -11.67 45.54
N GLY A 180 5.33 -10.76 46.17
CA GLY A 180 3.87 -10.85 46.30
C GLY A 180 3.09 -10.21 45.14
N GLY A 181 3.73 -9.34 44.35
CA GLY A 181 3.08 -8.70 43.20
C GLY A 181 4.00 -7.78 42.41
N VAL A 182 3.46 -7.24 41.31
CA VAL A 182 4.11 -6.19 40.51
C VAL A 182 3.10 -5.07 40.28
N VAL A 183 3.48 -3.84 40.62
CA VAL A 183 2.74 -2.63 40.28
C VAL A 183 3.27 -2.13 38.94
N ILE A 184 2.41 -2.12 37.92
CA ILE A 184 2.75 -1.57 36.60
C ILE A 184 2.75 -0.04 36.71
N THR A 185 3.90 0.59 36.49
CA THR A 185 4.06 2.06 36.51
C THR A 185 3.93 2.66 35.13
N HIS A 186 4.30 1.91 34.10
CA HIS A 186 4.06 2.24 32.71
C HIS A 186 3.63 0.97 31.95
N PRO A 187 2.42 0.90 31.39
CA PRO A 187 1.97 -0.31 30.69
C PRO A 187 2.75 -0.59 29.41
N GLY A 188 3.50 0.39 28.90
CA GLY A 188 4.14 0.30 27.59
C GLY A 188 3.13 0.35 26.45
N SER A 189 3.58 0.06 25.25
CA SER A 189 2.74 0.00 24.04
C SER A 189 3.40 -0.84 22.96
N GLY A 190 2.61 -1.31 21.99
CA GLY A 190 3.12 -2.08 20.84
C GLY A 190 3.32 -3.57 21.12
N TYR A 191 2.92 -4.07 22.29
CA TYR A 191 2.94 -5.51 22.55
C TYR A 191 1.84 -6.22 21.76
N VAL A 192 2.25 -7.17 20.93
CA VAL A 192 1.37 -8.06 20.15
C VAL A 192 1.24 -9.44 20.79
N LEU A 193 2.16 -9.76 21.70
CA LEU A 193 2.16 -10.91 22.59
C LEU A 193 2.49 -10.42 23.98
N ALA A 194 2.01 -11.13 25.01
CA ALA A 194 2.36 -10.83 26.38
C ALA A 194 3.90 -10.93 26.57
N PRO A 195 4.53 -9.94 27.21
CA PRO A 195 5.97 -9.98 27.45
C PRO A 195 6.34 -11.02 28.51
N SER A 196 7.58 -11.50 28.44
CA SER A 196 8.20 -12.20 29.56
C SER A 196 8.53 -11.21 30.68
N VAL A 197 8.36 -11.65 31.93
CA VAL A 197 8.68 -10.86 33.14
C VAL A 197 9.88 -11.47 33.84
N PHE A 198 10.88 -10.66 34.16
CA PHE A 198 12.10 -11.09 34.84
C PHE A 198 12.31 -10.32 36.13
N PHE A 199 12.86 -11.01 37.14
CA PHE A 199 13.24 -10.43 38.42
C PHE A 199 14.75 -10.56 38.62
N SER A 200 15.39 -9.48 39.08
CA SER A 200 16.84 -9.48 39.34
C SER A 200 17.18 -8.66 40.59
N GLY A 201 18.30 -9.00 41.24
CA GLY A 201 18.69 -8.39 42.52
C GLY A 201 17.81 -8.86 43.69
N GLY A 202 17.73 -8.05 44.75
CA GLY A 202 16.89 -8.35 45.92
C GLY A 202 17.43 -9.42 46.89
N GLY A 203 18.51 -10.12 46.53
CA GLY A 203 19.13 -11.18 47.35
C GLY A 203 18.43 -12.55 47.32
N GLY A 204 17.23 -12.62 46.73
CA GLY A 204 16.44 -13.84 46.57
C GLY A 204 16.48 -14.42 45.16
N SER A 205 15.76 -15.52 44.95
CA SER A 205 15.60 -16.16 43.64
C SER A 205 14.30 -16.97 43.53
N GLY A 206 13.97 -17.41 42.31
CA GLY A 206 12.86 -18.33 42.06
C GLY A 206 11.50 -17.67 41.84
N ALA A 207 11.42 -16.34 41.74
CA ALA A 207 10.19 -15.66 41.36
C ALA A 207 9.83 -15.94 39.89
N ILE A 208 8.57 -16.30 39.63
CA ILE A 208 8.02 -16.58 38.31
C ILE A 208 6.71 -15.79 38.17
N ALA A 209 6.57 -15.09 37.05
CA ALA A 209 5.39 -14.30 36.74
C ALA A 209 5.02 -14.39 35.26
N SER A 210 3.74 -14.13 34.97
CA SER A 210 3.20 -14.00 33.61
C SER A 210 2.53 -12.65 33.45
N ALA A 211 2.82 -11.95 32.36
CA ALA A 211 2.13 -10.73 31.98
C ALA A 211 0.85 -11.03 31.18
N THR A 212 -0.13 -10.14 31.27
CA THR A 212 -1.28 -10.06 30.36
C THR A 212 -1.26 -8.69 29.68
N ILE A 213 -1.68 -8.63 28.42
CA ILE A 213 -1.82 -7.38 27.68
C ILE A 213 -3.29 -7.06 27.44
N ASP A 214 -3.66 -5.79 27.52
CA ASP A 214 -4.98 -5.34 27.05
C ASP A 214 -4.91 -5.10 25.54
N THR A 215 -5.62 -5.91 24.78
CA THR A 215 -5.53 -5.94 23.32
C THR A 215 -6.60 -5.05 22.72
N ALA A 216 -6.33 -3.74 22.65
CA ALA A 216 -7.03 -2.91 21.68
C ALA A 216 -6.59 -3.36 20.28
N THR A 217 -7.54 -3.85 19.48
CA THR A 217 -7.28 -4.13 18.06
C THR A 217 -6.98 -2.81 17.36
N VAL A 218 -5.72 -2.61 16.97
CA VAL A 218 -5.36 -1.51 16.09
C VAL A 218 -5.44 -2.05 14.67
N SER A 219 -6.54 -1.75 13.99
CA SER A 219 -6.67 -2.02 12.55
C SER A 219 -5.88 -0.96 11.77
N ASP A 220 -4.59 -1.20 11.63
CA ASP A 220 -3.77 -0.49 10.65
C ASP A 220 -4.20 -0.91 9.25
N SER A 221 -4.39 0.06 8.35
CA SER A 221 -4.86 -0.20 7.00
C SER A 221 -4.03 0.60 6.00
N VAL A 222 -3.68 -0.07 4.89
CA VAL A 222 -3.18 0.58 3.68
C VAL A 222 -4.21 0.41 2.58
N THR A 223 -4.59 1.50 1.96
CA THR A 223 -5.54 1.52 0.84
C THR A 223 -4.80 1.74 -0.46
N PHE A 224 -4.93 0.82 -1.40
CA PHE A 224 -4.55 0.95 -2.80
C PHE A 224 -5.71 1.57 -3.57
N THR A 225 -5.46 2.69 -4.26
CA THR A 225 -6.40 3.35 -5.15
C THR A 225 -5.86 3.28 -6.57
N LEU A 226 -6.44 2.38 -7.36
CA LEU A 226 -5.98 2.01 -8.69
C LEU A 226 -6.98 2.44 -9.77
N ALA A 227 -6.48 2.68 -10.96
CA ALA A 227 -7.26 2.82 -12.18
C ALA A 227 -6.55 2.08 -13.31
N GLY A 228 -7.29 1.77 -14.37
CA GLY A 228 -6.73 1.13 -15.55
C GLY A 228 -7.74 0.25 -16.24
N SER A 229 -7.28 -0.83 -16.86
CA SER A 229 -8.08 -1.82 -17.59
C SER A 229 -8.04 -3.19 -16.92
N SER A 230 -8.83 -4.14 -17.44
CA SER A 230 -8.78 -5.55 -17.02
C SER A 230 -7.43 -6.25 -17.27
N SER A 231 -6.44 -5.57 -17.87
CA SER A 231 -5.09 -6.09 -18.16
C SER A 231 -3.95 -5.28 -17.52
N ALA A 232 -4.18 -4.03 -17.14
CA ALA A 232 -3.17 -3.17 -16.53
C ALA A 232 -3.81 -2.21 -15.52
N LEU A 233 -3.27 -2.16 -14.30
CA LEU A 233 -3.73 -1.27 -13.23
C LEU A 233 -2.55 -0.43 -12.72
N ASN A 234 -2.77 0.84 -12.45
CA ASN A 234 -1.80 1.71 -11.81
C ASN A 234 -2.47 2.64 -10.79
N GLY A 235 -1.70 3.15 -9.83
CA GLY A 235 -2.25 4.07 -8.87
C GLY A 235 -1.35 4.32 -7.68
N ALA A 236 -1.96 4.80 -6.61
CA ALA A 236 -1.29 5.12 -5.37
C ALA A 236 -1.73 4.18 -4.25
N TYR A 237 -0.91 4.05 -3.22
CA TYR A 237 -1.33 3.52 -1.93
C TYR A 237 -1.02 4.52 -0.84
N SER A 238 -1.84 4.54 0.21
CA SER A 238 -1.58 5.32 1.41
C SER A 238 -2.26 4.70 2.64
N GLY A 239 -1.72 4.96 3.82
CA GLY A 239 -2.31 4.54 5.08
C GLY A 239 -1.29 4.40 6.20
N VAL A 240 -1.71 3.74 7.27
CA VAL A 240 -0.85 3.46 8.43
C VAL A 240 -0.56 1.97 8.45
N TRP A 241 0.71 1.60 8.56
CA TRP A 241 1.13 0.21 8.66
C TRP A 241 2.23 0.05 9.71
N LYS A 242 1.87 -0.24 10.96
CA LYS A 242 2.88 -0.45 12.01
C LYS A 242 3.50 -1.83 11.83
N SER A 243 4.61 -1.84 11.09
CA SER A 243 5.57 -2.94 11.08
C SER A 243 6.26 -3.07 12.44
N ASN A 244 6.73 -4.28 12.75
CA ASN A 244 7.58 -4.60 13.89
C ASN A 244 8.99 -3.96 13.83
N THR A 245 9.26 -3.09 12.86
CA THR A 245 10.51 -2.32 12.69
C THR A 245 10.40 -0.87 13.17
N GLY A 246 9.20 -0.37 13.51
CA GLY A 246 8.97 0.99 14.03
C GLY A 246 9.02 2.12 12.99
N THR A 247 9.67 1.90 11.84
CA THR A 247 9.86 2.89 10.76
C THR A 247 8.61 3.17 9.91
N CYS A 248 7.58 2.33 10.02
CA CYS A 248 6.39 2.37 9.14
C CYS A 248 5.15 2.96 9.81
N SER A 249 5.32 3.48 11.03
CA SER A 249 4.25 3.93 11.92
C SER A 249 3.62 5.28 11.55
N VAL A 250 4.12 5.96 10.52
CA VAL A 250 3.57 7.23 10.01
C VAL A 250 3.50 7.21 8.47
N GLU A 251 2.29 7.36 7.91
CA GLU A 251 2.00 7.63 6.49
C GLU A 251 2.77 6.75 5.46
N THR A 252 2.55 5.44 5.50
CA THR A 252 3.03 4.52 4.45
C THR A 252 2.31 4.84 3.15
N SER A 253 3.01 5.41 2.18
CA SER A 253 2.42 5.82 0.91
C SER A 253 3.38 5.69 -0.27
N GLY A 254 2.83 5.64 -1.47
CA GLY A 254 3.62 5.54 -2.70
C GLY A 254 2.79 5.15 -3.90
N THR A 255 3.44 4.58 -4.92
CA THR A 255 2.80 4.17 -6.17
C THR A 255 2.88 2.67 -6.38
N ILE A 256 1.92 2.15 -7.13
CA ILE A 256 1.86 0.75 -7.53
C ILE A 256 1.44 0.66 -9.00
N THR A 257 2.07 -0.26 -9.72
CA THR A 257 1.74 -0.58 -11.12
C THR A 257 1.71 -2.09 -11.27
N LEU A 258 0.67 -2.60 -11.91
CA LEU A 258 0.38 -4.04 -12.04
C LEU A 258 -0.04 -4.35 -13.47
N SER A 259 0.42 -5.49 -13.96
CA SER A 259 0.02 -6.12 -15.21
C SER A 259 -0.54 -7.51 -14.91
N ARG A 260 -1.58 -7.88 -15.65
CA ARG A 260 -2.18 -9.21 -15.55
C ARG A 260 -1.24 -10.26 -16.13
N LEU A 261 -1.16 -11.41 -15.46
CA LEU A 261 -0.46 -12.61 -15.96
C LEU A 261 -1.32 -13.42 -16.94
#